data_AF-A0A351IS58-F1
#
_entry.id   AF-A0A351IS58-F1
#
_cell.length_a   1.000
_cell.length_b   1.000
_cell.length_c   1.000
_cell.angle_alpha   90.00
_cell.angle_beta   90.00
_cell.angle_gamma   90.00
#
_symmetry.space_group_name_H-M   'P 1'
#
loop_
_entity.id
_entity.type
_entity.pdbx_description
1 polymer ?
#
loop_
_entity_poly.entity_id
_entity_poly.type
_entity_poly.pdbx_seq_one_letter_code
_entity_poly.pdbx_strand_id
1 'polypeptide(L)'
;MKQWIAVVLISVFVIAGMGVPARAARLPDLLGKIVIQTDGSKGMWYISPRDKSRYYAKNEAELFVIASQKSIGISNKDIKKIPLSAKQKADKKLVQRLKGLFVLQVEDKGKMWYINPTNGIRYYVKDAQALRDLMLKIGVKEKGVVIASYAMNRAQHIQDPIFNDVAYVAYSNETFSNAKNADTLLPFASLAKLMTALVILEHPIDWDNKVVITQEQIEYPWQYADKGTTSEIDLKAGDRVSLRDLWSAMLIASSNQSAIILTDASGMDREACIKRMNEKGKEIGMLATTFFDPTGLDPRTIGTAKDMARLAETAFDDLQIAHTSATKDTIIISVANGETERNVSIKNRNTSLLAFEPSASKTGFLTEAQRTVALKKYGAIIVVLHARSMNERNTVIQSLIDGISQSQSIAVN
;
A
#
# COMPACT_ATOMS: atom_id res chain seq x y z
N MET A 1 -14.73 -17.19 79.03
CA MET A 1 -13.96 -16.01 78.57
C MET A 1 -12.83 -16.48 77.67
N LYS A 2 -12.55 -15.74 76.57
CA LYS A 2 -11.64 -16.02 75.42
C LYS A 2 -12.39 -16.61 74.21
N GLN A 3 -12.98 -15.76 73.37
CA GLN A 3 -12.43 -15.01 72.22
C GLN A 3 -12.37 -15.86 70.94
N TRP A 4 -13.29 -15.53 70.02
CA TRP A 4 -13.40 -16.04 68.67
C TRP A 4 -12.41 -15.30 67.76
N ILE A 5 -11.59 -16.02 67.00
CA ILE A 5 -10.83 -15.49 65.86
C ILE A 5 -11.56 -15.96 64.60
N ALA A 6 -12.21 -15.03 63.91
CA ALA A 6 -12.78 -15.27 62.58
C ALA A 6 -11.68 -15.14 61.54
N VAL A 7 -11.35 -16.24 60.87
CA VAL A 7 -10.47 -16.26 59.68
C VAL A 7 -11.32 -15.93 58.47
N VAL A 8 -11.08 -14.76 57.86
CA VAL A 8 -11.69 -14.36 56.59
C VAL A 8 -10.91 -15.01 55.45
N LEU A 9 -11.50 -16.03 54.83
CA LEU A 9 -11.04 -16.61 53.56
C LEU A 9 -11.48 -15.70 52.41
N ILE A 10 -10.52 -15.00 51.79
CA ILE A 10 -10.74 -14.24 50.54
C ILE A 10 -10.59 -15.21 49.38
N SER A 11 -11.72 -15.65 48.82
CA SER A 11 -11.79 -16.44 47.60
C SER A 11 -11.53 -15.54 46.38
N VAL A 12 -10.34 -15.63 45.79
CA VAL A 12 -10.05 -14.98 44.50
C VAL A 12 -10.67 -15.81 43.38
N PHE A 13 -11.77 -15.33 42.81
CA PHE A 13 -12.30 -15.86 41.55
C PHE A 13 -11.43 -15.39 40.39
N VAL A 14 -10.61 -16.30 39.83
CA VAL A 14 -9.98 -16.10 38.53
C VAL A 14 -11.04 -16.35 37.47
N ILE A 15 -11.64 -15.28 36.95
CA ILE A 15 -12.46 -15.35 35.72
C ILE A 15 -11.48 -15.52 34.56
N ALA A 16 -11.28 -16.78 34.14
CA ALA A 16 -10.63 -17.09 32.87
C ALA A 16 -11.54 -16.59 31.74
N GLY A 17 -11.28 -15.37 31.26
CA GLY A 17 -11.91 -14.85 30.06
C GLY A 17 -11.48 -15.70 28.86
N MET A 18 -12.37 -16.59 28.41
CA MET A 18 -12.28 -17.18 27.08
C MET A 18 -12.39 -16.05 26.06
N GLY A 19 -11.24 -15.55 25.61
CA GLY A 19 -11.16 -14.61 24.51
C GLY A 19 -11.70 -15.28 23.25
N VAL A 20 -12.90 -14.88 22.82
CA VAL A 20 -13.38 -15.15 21.47
C VAL A 20 -12.41 -14.44 20.52
N PRO A 21 -11.75 -15.13 19.57
CA PRO A 21 -10.90 -14.46 18.61
C PRO A 21 -11.77 -13.51 17.79
N ALA A 22 -11.42 -12.21 17.81
CA ALA A 22 -12.04 -11.21 16.97
C ALA A 22 -11.89 -11.65 15.51
N ARG A 23 -13.01 -12.05 14.89
CA ARG A 23 -13.06 -12.40 13.47
C ARG A 23 -12.69 -11.14 12.70
N ALA A 24 -11.51 -11.14 12.05
CA ALA A 24 -11.10 -10.05 11.18
C ALA A 24 -12.24 -9.72 10.21
N ALA A 25 -12.74 -8.49 10.26
CA ALA A 25 -13.81 -8.04 9.39
C ALA A 25 -13.35 -8.19 7.94
N ARG A 26 -14.00 -9.06 7.18
CA ARG A 26 -13.70 -9.23 5.75
C ARG A 26 -14.10 -7.94 5.05
N LEU A 27 -13.16 -7.30 4.34
CA LEU A 27 -13.45 -6.10 3.56
C LEU A 27 -14.60 -6.40 2.57
N PRO A 28 -15.55 -5.47 2.41
CA PRO A 28 -16.62 -5.61 1.43
C PRO A 28 -16.07 -5.90 0.04
N ASP A 29 -16.60 -6.91 -0.66
CA ASP A 29 -16.24 -7.14 -2.06
C ASP A 29 -16.88 -6.06 -2.94
N LEU A 30 -16.05 -5.15 -3.44
CA LEU A 30 -16.45 -4.04 -4.30
C LEU A 30 -16.28 -4.34 -5.80
N LEU A 31 -15.77 -5.52 -6.19
CA LEU A 31 -15.53 -5.85 -7.59
C LEU A 31 -16.81 -5.72 -8.42
N GLY A 32 -16.73 -4.95 -9.49
CA GLY A 32 -17.82 -4.68 -10.41
C GLY A 32 -18.80 -3.62 -9.96
N LYS A 33 -18.62 -3.02 -8.78
CA LYS A 33 -19.56 -2.06 -8.22
C LYS A 33 -19.17 -0.63 -8.59
N ILE A 34 -20.20 0.21 -8.73
CA ILE A 34 -20.05 1.67 -8.73
C ILE A 34 -20.12 2.10 -7.27
N VAL A 35 -19.10 2.79 -6.79
CA VAL A 35 -18.90 3.12 -5.37
C VAL A 35 -18.90 4.64 -5.19
N ILE A 36 -19.62 5.09 -4.18
CA ILE A 36 -19.69 6.49 -3.74
C ILE A 36 -18.86 6.59 -2.46
N GLN A 37 -17.79 7.37 -2.50
CA GLN A 37 -16.96 7.62 -1.32
C GLN A 37 -17.73 8.46 -0.29
N THR A 38 -17.65 8.07 0.99
CA THR A 38 -18.44 8.67 2.08
C THR A 38 -17.63 9.55 3.04
N ASP A 39 -16.31 9.47 3.00
CA ASP A 39 -15.37 10.17 3.88
C ASP A 39 -14.48 11.13 3.05
N GLY A 40 -14.65 12.43 3.26
CA GLY A 40 -13.87 13.45 2.56
C GLY A 40 -14.38 13.77 1.15
N SER A 41 -13.54 13.58 0.13
CA SER A 41 -13.85 13.94 -1.25
C SER A 41 -15.06 13.15 -1.78
N LYS A 42 -15.96 13.81 -2.52
CA LYS A 42 -17.20 13.23 -3.08
C LYS A 42 -16.92 12.36 -4.33
N GLY A 43 -15.88 11.54 -4.27
CA GLY A 43 -15.41 10.73 -5.37
C GLY A 43 -16.39 9.63 -5.80
N MET A 44 -16.53 9.43 -7.10
CA MET A 44 -17.18 8.26 -7.67
C MET A 44 -16.13 7.27 -8.14
N TRP A 45 -16.40 5.99 -7.95
CA TRP A 45 -15.44 4.94 -8.25
C TRP A 45 -16.10 3.80 -9.02
N TYR A 46 -15.36 3.20 -9.93
CA TYR A 46 -15.70 1.90 -10.51
C TYR A 46 -14.57 0.93 -10.22
N ILE A 47 -14.86 -0.17 -9.53
CA ILE A 47 -13.88 -1.21 -9.25
C ILE A 47 -14.01 -2.28 -10.32
N SER A 48 -13.10 -2.33 -11.27
CA SER A 48 -13.22 -3.19 -12.44
C SER A 48 -12.92 -4.65 -12.09
N PRO A 49 -13.84 -5.61 -12.37
CA PRO A 49 -13.58 -7.05 -12.19
C PRO A 49 -12.46 -7.60 -13.07
N ARG A 50 -12.11 -6.90 -14.16
CA ARG A 50 -11.22 -7.40 -15.20
C ARG A 50 -9.74 -7.28 -14.83
N ASP A 51 -9.37 -6.11 -14.31
CA ASP A 51 -8.00 -5.77 -13.90
C ASP A 51 -7.90 -5.59 -12.38
N LYS A 52 -9.00 -5.73 -11.65
CA LYS A 52 -9.11 -5.54 -10.20
C LYS A 52 -8.71 -4.14 -9.74
N SER A 53 -8.68 -3.17 -10.66
CA SER A 53 -8.30 -1.80 -10.38
C SER A 53 -9.52 -0.92 -10.12
N ARG A 54 -9.34 0.10 -9.27
CA ARG A 54 -10.29 1.19 -9.08
C ARG A 54 -10.06 2.32 -10.07
N TYR A 55 -11.16 2.83 -10.57
CA TYR A 55 -11.22 3.95 -11.49
C TYR A 55 -11.96 5.09 -10.83
N TYR A 56 -11.31 6.24 -10.71
CA TYR A 56 -11.87 7.41 -10.09
C TYR A 56 -12.60 8.28 -11.12
N ALA A 57 -13.70 8.88 -10.72
CA ALA A 57 -14.35 9.93 -11.48
C ALA A 57 -14.75 11.07 -10.55
N LYS A 58 -14.39 12.30 -10.94
CA LYS A 58 -14.81 13.52 -10.21
C LYS A 58 -16.29 13.82 -10.39
N ASN A 59 -16.84 13.44 -11.54
CA ASN A 59 -18.21 13.69 -11.94
C ASN A 59 -18.73 12.50 -12.79
N GLU A 60 -20.03 12.47 -13.03
CA GLU A 60 -20.71 11.43 -13.77
C GLU A 60 -20.26 11.34 -15.24
N ALA A 61 -19.77 12.44 -15.82
CA ALA A 61 -19.27 12.46 -17.20
C ALA A 61 -17.93 11.72 -17.30
N GLU A 62 -17.00 11.96 -16.36
CA GLU A 62 -15.75 11.19 -16.26
C GLU A 62 -16.04 9.70 -16.02
N LEU A 63 -17.00 9.38 -15.13
CA LEU A 63 -17.38 7.99 -14.86
C LEU A 63 -17.96 7.33 -16.12
N PHE A 64 -18.73 8.06 -16.92
CA PHE A 64 -19.28 7.58 -18.17
C PHE A 64 -18.19 7.32 -19.23
N VAL A 65 -17.18 8.18 -19.32
CA VAL A 65 -16.01 7.95 -20.18
C VAL A 65 -15.27 6.69 -19.74
N ILE A 66 -15.02 6.52 -18.45
CA ILE A 66 -14.38 5.33 -17.89
C ILE A 66 -15.22 4.08 -18.21
N ALA A 67 -16.52 4.10 -17.96
CA ALA A 67 -17.43 3.00 -18.26
C ALA A 67 -17.39 2.63 -19.75
N SER A 68 -17.34 3.63 -20.63
CA SER A 68 -17.24 3.45 -22.07
C SER A 68 -15.91 2.80 -22.47
N GLN A 69 -14.79 3.30 -21.94
CA GLN A 69 -13.44 2.75 -22.21
C GLN A 69 -13.24 1.33 -21.65
N LYS A 70 -13.91 1.00 -20.55
CA LYS A 70 -13.82 -0.32 -19.91
C LYS A 70 -14.89 -1.29 -20.37
N SER A 71 -15.78 -0.86 -21.26
CA SER A 71 -16.80 -1.72 -21.84
C SER A 71 -16.18 -2.80 -22.73
N ILE A 72 -16.81 -3.97 -22.74
CA ILE A 72 -16.50 -5.04 -23.68
C ILE A 72 -17.63 -5.21 -24.69
N GLY A 73 -17.28 -5.55 -25.93
CA GLY A 73 -18.27 -5.79 -26.98
C GLY A 73 -19.19 -6.97 -26.67
N ILE A 74 -20.48 -6.83 -26.94
CA ILE A 74 -21.47 -7.91 -26.86
C ILE A 74 -22.42 -7.88 -28.06
N SER A 75 -22.79 -9.05 -28.57
CA SER A 75 -23.75 -9.20 -29.66
C SER A 75 -25.18 -8.94 -29.21
N ASN A 76 -26.09 -8.59 -30.14
CA ASN A 76 -27.51 -8.46 -29.83
C ASN A 76 -28.13 -9.80 -29.40
N LYS A 77 -27.58 -10.92 -29.87
CA LYS A 77 -28.00 -12.27 -29.47
C LYS A 77 -27.68 -12.55 -28.01
N ASP A 78 -26.49 -12.17 -27.54
CA ASP A 78 -26.05 -12.50 -26.18
C ASP A 78 -26.61 -11.55 -25.14
N ILE A 79 -26.66 -10.25 -25.44
CA ILE A 79 -27.21 -9.26 -24.51
C ILE A 79 -28.69 -9.55 -24.18
N LYS A 80 -29.47 -10.09 -25.13
CA LYS A 80 -30.88 -10.53 -24.91
C LYS A 80 -31.02 -11.65 -23.90
N LYS A 81 -29.97 -12.43 -23.64
CA LYS A 81 -29.95 -13.50 -22.64
C LYS A 81 -29.69 -12.99 -21.21
N ILE A 82 -29.38 -11.70 -21.08
CA ILE A 82 -29.15 -11.01 -19.81
C ILE A 82 -30.46 -10.30 -19.41
N PRO A 83 -30.99 -10.52 -18.20
CA PRO A 83 -32.32 -10.07 -17.83
C PRO A 83 -32.37 -8.55 -17.59
N LEU A 84 -33.49 -7.92 -17.96
CA LEU A 84 -33.82 -6.52 -17.63
C LEU A 84 -34.54 -6.39 -16.27
N SER A 85 -35.05 -7.50 -15.73
CA SER A 85 -35.72 -7.55 -14.44
C SER A 85 -35.59 -8.94 -13.81
N ALA A 86 -35.84 -9.04 -12.50
CA ALA A 86 -35.78 -10.32 -11.78
C ALA A 86 -36.77 -11.38 -12.30
N LYS A 87 -37.81 -10.99 -13.05
CA LYS A 87 -38.82 -11.91 -13.62
C LYS A 87 -38.37 -12.55 -14.93
N GLN A 88 -37.34 -12.02 -15.60
CA GLN A 88 -36.90 -12.50 -16.90
C GLN A 88 -35.91 -13.67 -16.75
N LYS A 89 -36.09 -14.72 -17.58
CA LYS A 89 -35.17 -15.86 -17.64
C LYS A 89 -33.78 -15.40 -18.09
N ALA A 90 -32.75 -15.85 -17.37
CA ALA A 90 -31.36 -15.47 -17.59
C ALA A 90 -30.49 -16.67 -18.00
N ASP A 91 -29.53 -16.43 -18.89
CA ASP A 91 -28.39 -17.34 -19.05
C ASP A 91 -27.41 -17.14 -17.88
N LYS A 92 -27.48 -18.05 -16.91
CA LYS A 92 -26.68 -17.96 -15.67
C LYS A 92 -25.17 -17.94 -15.94
N LYS A 93 -24.69 -18.69 -16.93
CA LYS A 93 -23.25 -18.74 -17.26
C LYS A 93 -22.79 -17.42 -17.84
N LEU A 94 -23.56 -16.87 -18.79
CA LEU A 94 -23.25 -15.58 -19.39
C LEU A 94 -23.30 -14.44 -18.37
N VAL A 95 -24.35 -14.40 -17.54
CA VAL A 95 -24.48 -13.41 -16.47
C VAL A 95 -23.30 -13.51 -15.50
N GLN A 96 -22.94 -14.71 -15.04
CA GLN A 96 -21.82 -14.88 -14.11
C GLN A 96 -20.49 -14.38 -14.69
N ARG A 97 -20.26 -14.54 -16.00
CA ARG A 97 -19.06 -14.06 -16.70
C ARG A 97 -19.02 -12.53 -16.82
N LEU A 98 -20.18 -11.89 -16.95
CA LEU A 98 -20.28 -10.47 -17.30
C LEU A 98 -20.74 -9.57 -16.15
N LYS A 99 -21.12 -10.14 -15.01
CA LYS A 99 -21.57 -9.39 -13.85
C LYS A 99 -20.48 -8.43 -13.38
N GLY A 100 -20.89 -7.22 -13.03
CA GLY A 100 -19.99 -6.13 -12.66
C GLY A 100 -19.37 -5.37 -13.82
N LEU A 101 -19.55 -5.82 -15.08
CA LEU A 101 -18.97 -5.15 -16.25
C LEU A 101 -19.96 -4.18 -16.91
N PHE A 102 -19.38 -3.16 -17.55
CA PHE A 102 -20.04 -2.46 -18.64
C PHE A 102 -19.85 -3.25 -19.95
N VAL A 103 -20.89 -3.32 -20.77
CA VAL A 103 -20.87 -3.99 -22.07
C VAL A 103 -21.46 -3.09 -23.14
N LEU A 104 -20.90 -3.15 -24.35
CA LEU A 104 -21.26 -2.28 -25.46
C LEU A 104 -21.87 -3.14 -26.58
N GLN A 105 -23.11 -2.85 -26.95
CA GLN A 105 -23.78 -3.53 -28.06
C GLN A 105 -23.18 -3.06 -29.39
N VAL A 106 -22.29 -3.89 -29.95
CA VAL A 106 -21.53 -3.54 -31.16
C VAL A 106 -22.40 -3.46 -32.41
N GLU A 107 -23.56 -4.12 -32.41
CA GLU A 107 -24.51 -4.18 -33.53
C GLU A 107 -25.64 -3.14 -33.43
N ASP A 108 -25.73 -2.36 -32.34
CA ASP A 108 -26.84 -1.42 -32.10
C ASP A 108 -26.31 -0.05 -31.63
N LYS A 109 -25.65 0.67 -32.55
CA LYS A 109 -25.15 2.05 -32.37
C LYS A 109 -24.32 2.27 -31.09
N GLY A 110 -23.71 1.21 -30.55
CA GLY A 110 -22.87 1.30 -29.35
C GLY A 110 -23.62 1.50 -28.04
N LYS A 111 -24.87 1.04 -27.91
CA LYS A 111 -25.61 1.09 -26.63
C LYS A 111 -24.84 0.41 -25.51
N MET A 112 -24.56 1.15 -24.44
CA MET A 112 -23.85 0.65 -23.27
C MET A 112 -24.82 0.15 -22.19
N TRP A 113 -24.45 -0.95 -21.55
CA TRP A 113 -25.22 -1.58 -20.47
C TRP A 113 -24.32 -1.90 -19.30
N TYR A 114 -24.79 -1.69 -18.08
CA TYR A 114 -24.13 -2.15 -16.87
C TYR A 114 -24.81 -3.41 -16.34
N ILE A 115 -24.07 -4.46 -16.06
CA ILE A 115 -24.62 -5.71 -15.51
C ILE A 115 -24.34 -5.73 -14.02
N ASN A 116 -25.36 -5.61 -13.19
CA ASN A 116 -25.19 -5.46 -11.75
C ASN A 116 -24.66 -6.76 -11.11
N PRO A 117 -23.56 -6.70 -10.31
CA PRO A 117 -22.90 -7.86 -9.73
C PRO A 117 -23.72 -8.58 -8.66
N THR A 118 -24.69 -7.90 -8.05
CA THR A 118 -25.53 -8.43 -6.97
C THR A 118 -26.73 -9.20 -7.50
N ASN A 119 -27.39 -8.70 -8.56
CA ASN A 119 -28.65 -9.27 -9.05
C ASN A 119 -28.61 -9.80 -10.49
N GLY A 120 -27.51 -9.58 -11.23
CA GLY A 120 -27.34 -10.05 -12.61
C GLY A 120 -28.20 -9.33 -13.65
N ILE A 121 -28.91 -8.26 -13.27
CA ILE A 121 -29.77 -7.47 -14.16
C ILE A 121 -28.91 -6.46 -14.93
N ARG A 122 -29.21 -6.28 -16.22
CA ARG A 122 -28.61 -5.22 -17.03
C ARG A 122 -29.41 -3.93 -16.93
N TYR A 123 -28.69 -2.82 -16.84
CA TYR A 123 -29.23 -1.46 -16.82
C TYR A 123 -28.69 -0.71 -18.03
N TYR A 124 -29.58 -0.02 -18.75
CA TYR A 124 -29.17 0.78 -19.90
C TYR A 124 -28.49 2.06 -19.43
N VAL A 125 -27.30 2.35 -19.94
CA VAL A 125 -26.51 3.54 -19.60
C VAL A 125 -26.30 4.34 -20.88
N LYS A 126 -27.28 5.17 -21.21
CA LYS A 126 -27.29 5.97 -22.45
C LYS A 126 -26.37 7.19 -22.42
N ASP A 127 -26.18 7.76 -21.23
CA ASP A 127 -25.45 9.00 -21.00
C ASP A 127 -24.99 9.07 -19.53
N ALA A 128 -24.25 10.13 -19.18
CA ALA A 128 -23.79 10.38 -17.82
C ALA A 128 -24.94 10.52 -16.81
N GLN A 129 -26.09 11.07 -17.22
CA GLN A 129 -27.25 11.22 -16.34
C GLN A 129 -27.84 9.86 -15.96
N ALA A 130 -28.02 8.96 -16.94
CA ALA A 130 -28.48 7.60 -16.70
C ALA A 130 -27.51 6.84 -15.77
N LEU A 131 -26.20 7.09 -15.90
CA LEU A 131 -25.20 6.52 -15.01
C LEU A 131 -25.31 7.06 -13.57
N ARG A 132 -25.56 8.37 -13.42
CA ARG A 132 -25.82 9.00 -12.12
C ARG A 132 -27.07 8.42 -11.46
N ASP A 133 -28.17 8.30 -12.20
CA ASP A 133 -29.43 7.74 -11.69
C ASP A 133 -29.27 6.28 -11.27
N LEU A 134 -28.52 5.51 -12.08
CA LEU A 134 -28.13 4.15 -11.74
C LEU A 134 -27.31 4.11 -10.45
N MET A 135 -26.29 4.95 -10.34
CA MET A 135 -25.43 5.03 -9.16
C MET A 135 -26.21 5.40 -7.90
N LEU A 136 -27.16 6.35 -7.97
CA LEU A 136 -28.02 6.68 -6.83
C LEU A 136 -28.93 5.52 -6.43
N LYS A 137 -29.32 4.68 -7.38
CA LYS A 137 -30.22 3.54 -7.15
C LYS A 137 -29.51 2.30 -6.58
N ILE A 138 -28.30 1.99 -7.06
CA ILE A 138 -27.62 0.71 -6.75
C ILE A 138 -26.15 0.87 -6.36
N GLY A 139 -25.61 2.09 -6.32
CA GLY A 139 -24.23 2.35 -5.93
C GLY A 139 -23.99 1.99 -4.47
N VAL A 140 -22.79 1.51 -4.18
CA VAL A 140 -22.36 1.18 -2.82
C VAL A 140 -21.72 2.39 -2.18
N LYS A 141 -22.14 2.73 -0.96
CA LYS A 141 -21.51 3.78 -0.16
C LYS A 141 -20.39 3.15 0.67
N GLU A 142 -19.19 3.67 0.56
CA GLU A 142 -18.04 3.07 1.24
C GLU A 142 -17.01 4.12 1.68
N LYS A 143 -16.19 3.77 2.68
CA LYS A 143 -15.06 4.61 3.12
C LYS A 143 -13.88 4.48 2.17
N GLY A 144 -13.12 5.55 2.04
CA GLY A 144 -11.94 5.69 1.22
C GLY A 144 -10.87 4.67 1.57
N VAL A 145 -10.69 4.35 2.85
CA VAL A 145 -9.75 3.29 3.26
C VAL A 145 -10.07 1.92 2.65
N VAL A 146 -11.35 1.58 2.49
CA VAL A 146 -11.78 0.31 1.88
C VAL A 146 -11.60 0.39 0.36
N ILE A 147 -11.91 1.54 -0.26
CA ILE A 147 -11.69 1.76 -1.68
C ILE A 147 -10.18 1.70 -2.00
N ALA A 148 -9.33 2.25 -1.12
CA ALA A 148 -7.88 2.26 -1.24
C ALA A 148 -7.26 0.87 -1.27
N SER A 149 -7.99 -0.13 -0.76
CA SER A 149 -7.58 -1.53 -0.79
C SER A 149 -7.56 -2.15 -2.21
N TYR A 150 -8.05 -1.44 -3.22
CA TYR A 150 -7.94 -1.83 -4.62
C TYR A 150 -6.89 -0.96 -5.33
N ALA A 151 -6.09 -1.54 -6.22
CA ALA A 151 -5.07 -0.80 -6.97
C ALA A 151 -5.70 0.30 -7.84
N MET A 152 -5.16 1.50 -7.80
CA MET A 152 -5.58 2.59 -8.69
C MET A 152 -5.19 2.24 -10.13
N ASN A 153 -6.09 2.53 -11.06
CA ASN A 153 -5.81 2.28 -12.47
C ASN A 153 -4.63 3.12 -13.00
N ARG A 154 -3.88 2.51 -13.91
CA ARG A 154 -2.67 3.09 -14.52
C ARG A 154 -2.96 4.18 -15.58
N ALA A 155 -4.22 4.42 -15.94
CA ALA A 155 -4.56 5.45 -16.94
C ALA A 155 -4.76 6.84 -16.32
N GLN A 156 -5.02 6.92 -15.01
CA GLN A 156 -5.36 8.17 -14.30
C GLN A 156 -4.21 8.70 -13.43
N HIS A 157 -2.96 8.39 -13.78
CA HIS A 157 -1.76 8.78 -13.03
C HIS A 157 -1.57 10.30 -12.90
N ILE A 158 -2.28 10.97 -11.98
CA ILE A 158 -1.80 12.23 -11.39
C ILE A 158 -2.11 12.35 -9.89
N GLN A 159 -3.18 11.75 -9.34
CA GLN A 159 -3.46 11.80 -7.89
C GLN A 159 -4.50 10.76 -7.46
N ASP A 160 -4.27 10.08 -6.33
CA ASP A 160 -5.34 9.37 -5.61
C ASP A 160 -6.17 10.39 -4.82
N PRO A 161 -7.45 10.59 -5.17
CA PRO A 161 -8.30 11.63 -4.60
C PRO A 161 -8.95 11.21 -3.28
N ILE A 162 -8.72 9.98 -2.78
CA ILE A 162 -9.30 9.53 -1.52
C ILE A 162 -8.91 10.45 -0.37
N PHE A 163 -7.64 10.88 -0.37
CA PHE A 163 -7.11 11.86 0.55
C PHE A 163 -6.53 13.04 -0.24
N ASN A 164 -6.85 14.27 0.17
CA ASN A 164 -6.53 15.48 -0.60
C ASN A 164 -5.64 16.46 0.19
N ASP A 165 -4.86 15.93 1.13
CA ASP A 165 -3.98 16.70 2.01
C ASP A 165 -2.67 15.92 2.22
N VAL A 166 -1.80 16.44 3.07
CA VAL A 166 -0.58 15.80 3.59
C VAL A 166 -0.81 15.34 5.03
N ALA A 167 -0.20 14.21 5.41
CA ALA A 167 -0.12 13.78 6.80
C ALA A 167 1.34 13.77 7.25
N TYR A 168 1.64 14.28 8.44
CA TYR A 168 3.00 14.32 8.94
C TYR A 168 3.05 14.33 10.47
N VAL A 169 4.20 13.96 11.01
CA VAL A 169 4.50 14.00 12.45
C VAL A 169 6.01 14.05 12.66
N ALA A 170 6.44 14.72 13.73
CA ALA A 170 7.77 14.58 14.32
C ALA A 170 7.67 13.72 15.59
N TYR A 171 8.69 12.92 15.85
CA TYR A 171 8.68 11.96 16.96
C TYR A 171 10.08 11.83 17.57
N SER A 172 10.18 12.03 18.87
CA SER A 172 11.41 11.90 19.63
C SER A 172 11.10 11.63 21.10
N ASN A 173 11.94 10.83 21.77
CA ASN A 173 11.79 10.50 23.19
C ASN A 173 10.35 10.05 23.52
N GLU A 174 9.83 9.10 22.73
CA GLU A 174 8.48 8.56 22.88
C GLU A 174 7.32 9.59 22.72
N THR A 175 7.62 10.81 22.29
CA THR A 175 6.65 11.91 22.19
C THR A 175 6.43 12.33 20.75
N PHE A 176 5.16 12.39 20.33
CA PHE A 176 4.77 12.96 19.04
C PHE A 176 4.58 14.46 19.14
N SER A 177 5.12 15.20 18.18
CA SER A 177 5.00 16.66 18.07
C SER A 177 4.73 17.07 16.62
N ASN A 178 4.29 18.32 16.44
CA ASN A 178 4.06 18.97 15.14
C ASN A 178 3.34 18.04 14.14
N ALA A 179 2.18 17.51 14.56
CA ALA A 179 1.43 16.51 13.83
C ALA A 179 0.27 17.13 13.03
N LYS A 180 0.06 16.67 11.79
CA LYS A 180 -1.14 16.97 10.99
C LYS A 180 -1.65 15.69 10.35
N ASN A 181 -2.95 15.40 10.45
CA ASN A 181 -3.56 14.19 9.88
C ASN A 181 -2.82 12.89 10.26
N ALA A 182 -2.11 12.87 11.38
CA ALA A 182 -1.08 11.86 11.66
C ALA A 182 -1.66 10.47 11.98
N ASP A 183 -2.96 10.40 12.29
CA ASP A 183 -3.72 9.17 12.53
C ASP A 183 -4.50 8.69 11.28
N THR A 184 -4.39 9.40 10.15
CA THR A 184 -5.06 9.01 8.90
C THR A 184 -4.42 7.75 8.33
N LEU A 185 -5.25 6.76 8.00
CA LEU A 185 -4.83 5.54 7.31
C LEU A 185 -4.52 5.84 5.85
N LEU A 186 -3.25 5.73 5.49
CA LEU A 186 -2.74 6.02 4.15
C LEU A 186 -1.79 4.91 3.69
N PRO A 187 -1.77 4.58 2.38
CA PRO A 187 -0.70 3.79 1.82
C PRO A 187 0.64 4.49 2.05
N PHE A 188 1.65 3.74 2.51
CA PHE A 188 2.98 4.31 2.81
C PHE A 188 4.07 3.84 1.84
N ALA A 189 3.71 3.07 0.82
CA ALA A 189 4.59 2.61 -0.24
C ALA A 189 5.86 1.94 0.31
N SER A 190 7.03 2.22 -0.30
CA SER A 190 8.31 1.60 0.04
C SER A 190 8.86 1.91 1.45
N LEU A 191 8.16 2.67 2.30
CA LEU A 191 8.48 2.67 3.74
C LEU A 191 8.28 1.26 4.34
N ALA A 192 7.44 0.42 3.72
CA ALA A 192 7.27 -0.99 4.09
C ALA A 192 8.59 -1.77 4.18
N LYS A 193 9.57 -1.43 3.34
CA LYS A 193 10.86 -2.11 3.31
C LYS A 193 11.68 -1.93 4.58
N LEU A 194 11.37 -0.93 5.43
CA LEU A 194 11.95 -0.83 6.76
C LEU A 194 11.47 -1.97 7.66
N MET A 195 10.17 -2.32 7.58
CA MET A 195 9.64 -3.47 8.31
C MET A 195 10.20 -4.78 7.75
N THR A 196 10.30 -4.89 6.43
CA THR A 196 10.91 -6.05 5.78
C THR A 196 12.36 -6.23 6.21
N ALA A 197 13.13 -5.14 6.28
CA ALA A 197 14.51 -5.16 6.77
C ALA A 197 14.59 -5.64 8.23
N LEU A 198 13.74 -5.10 9.12
CA LEU A 198 13.66 -5.54 10.52
C LEU A 198 13.35 -7.04 10.64
N VAL A 199 12.37 -7.53 9.88
CA VAL A 199 11.97 -8.93 9.88
C VAL A 199 13.08 -9.84 9.35
N ILE A 200 13.75 -9.44 8.27
CA ILE A 200 14.90 -10.17 7.70
C ILE A 200 16.03 -10.32 8.73
N LEU A 201 16.34 -9.27 9.50
CA LEU A 201 17.41 -9.27 10.50
C LEU A 201 17.14 -10.16 11.72
N GLU A 202 15.92 -10.65 11.90
CA GLU A 202 15.60 -11.60 12.97
C GLU A 202 16.04 -13.03 12.65
N HIS A 203 16.45 -13.29 11.41
CA HIS A 203 16.91 -14.58 10.95
C HIS A 203 18.42 -14.57 10.69
N PRO A 204 19.11 -15.70 10.91
CA PRO A 204 20.51 -15.82 10.56
C PRO A 204 20.67 -15.74 9.04
N ILE A 205 21.45 -14.75 8.57
CA ILE A 205 21.71 -14.54 7.16
C ILE A 205 23.21 -14.62 6.91
N ASP A 206 23.58 -15.53 6.01
CA ASP A 206 24.90 -15.52 5.40
C ASP A 206 24.93 -14.44 4.31
N TRP A 207 25.37 -13.25 4.68
CA TRP A 207 25.40 -12.08 3.79
C TRP A 207 26.26 -12.26 2.55
N ASP A 208 27.25 -13.16 2.60
CA ASP A 208 28.18 -13.40 1.50
C ASP A 208 27.70 -14.52 0.57
N ASN A 209 26.65 -15.25 0.96
CA ASN A 209 25.99 -16.21 0.10
C ASN A 209 25.45 -15.54 -1.18
N LYS A 210 25.74 -16.15 -2.32
CA LYS A 210 25.25 -15.71 -3.64
C LYS A 210 24.07 -16.57 -4.07
N VAL A 211 22.91 -15.94 -4.22
CA VAL A 211 21.67 -16.59 -4.66
C VAL A 211 21.44 -16.41 -6.16
N VAL A 212 20.84 -17.41 -6.80
CA VAL A 212 20.43 -17.34 -8.20
C VAL A 212 19.10 -16.62 -8.30
N ILE A 213 19.04 -15.55 -9.09
CA ILE A 213 17.83 -14.76 -9.27
C ILE A 213 16.88 -15.49 -10.23
N THR A 214 15.63 -15.65 -9.81
CA THR A 214 14.60 -16.32 -10.62
C THR A 214 13.82 -15.35 -11.50
N GLN A 215 13.19 -15.85 -12.56
CA GLN A 215 12.29 -15.04 -13.38
C GLN A 215 11.15 -14.48 -12.52
N GLU A 216 10.52 -15.29 -11.68
CA GLU A 216 9.40 -14.84 -10.83
C GLU A 216 9.76 -13.63 -9.95
N GLN A 217 10.96 -13.62 -9.37
CA GLN A 217 11.46 -12.50 -8.57
C GLN A 217 11.67 -11.23 -9.40
N ILE A 218 12.14 -11.36 -10.64
CA ILE A 218 12.28 -10.25 -11.58
C ILE A 218 10.92 -9.66 -11.94
N GLU A 219 9.91 -10.51 -12.15
CA GLU A 219 8.57 -10.12 -12.61
C GLU A 219 7.63 -9.69 -11.48
N TYR A 220 7.97 -9.95 -10.22
CA TYR A 220 7.15 -9.61 -9.06
C TYR A 220 6.57 -8.18 -9.09
N PRO A 221 7.35 -7.11 -9.40
CA PRO A 221 6.81 -5.76 -9.43
C PRO A 221 5.69 -5.56 -10.46
N TRP A 222 5.69 -6.34 -11.54
CA TRP A 222 4.75 -6.19 -12.65
C TRP A 222 3.35 -6.70 -12.33
N GLN A 223 3.21 -7.46 -11.23
CA GLN A 223 1.91 -7.81 -10.66
C GLN A 223 1.16 -6.57 -10.14
N TYR A 224 1.88 -5.51 -9.78
CA TYR A 224 1.33 -4.29 -9.19
C TYR A 224 1.39 -3.09 -10.14
N ALA A 225 2.50 -2.94 -10.88
CA ALA A 225 2.73 -1.77 -11.76
C ALA A 225 3.17 -2.15 -13.19
N ASP A 226 3.14 -1.18 -14.13
CA ASP A 226 3.62 -1.42 -15.50
C ASP A 226 5.15 -1.58 -15.49
N LYS A 227 5.70 -2.38 -16.41
CA LYS A 227 7.14 -2.57 -16.52
C LYS A 227 7.85 -1.23 -16.71
N GLY A 228 8.84 -0.96 -15.85
CA GLY A 228 9.63 0.28 -15.88
C GLY A 228 9.02 1.45 -15.10
N THR A 229 7.91 1.26 -14.39
CA THR A 229 7.26 2.32 -13.59
C THR A 229 7.58 2.26 -12.09
N THR A 230 8.39 1.29 -11.66
CA THR A 230 8.72 1.03 -10.26
C THR A 230 10.22 1.18 -9.98
N SER A 231 10.69 0.74 -8.81
CA SER A 231 12.09 0.84 -8.38
C SER A 231 12.79 -0.50 -8.58
N GLU A 232 13.36 -0.68 -9.76
CA GLU A 232 14.14 -1.87 -10.15
C GLU A 232 15.59 -1.49 -10.39
N ILE A 233 16.45 -2.51 -10.33
CA ILE A 233 17.86 -2.44 -10.67
C ILE A 233 18.11 -3.44 -11.81
N ASP A 234 19.25 -3.32 -12.50
CA ASP A 234 19.57 -4.18 -13.65
C ASP A 234 19.97 -5.60 -13.21
N LEU A 235 18.99 -6.35 -12.73
CA LEU A 235 19.06 -7.78 -12.46
C LEU A 235 18.35 -8.57 -13.56
N LYS A 236 18.87 -9.74 -13.88
CA LYS A 236 18.34 -10.67 -14.86
C LYS A 236 18.16 -12.03 -14.22
N ALA A 237 17.16 -12.78 -14.70
CA ALA A 237 16.99 -14.16 -14.28
C ALA A 237 18.26 -14.97 -14.65
N GLY A 238 18.70 -15.81 -13.72
CA GLY A 238 19.94 -16.57 -13.80
C GLY A 238 21.18 -15.85 -13.27
N ASP A 239 21.11 -14.55 -12.95
CA ASP A 239 22.23 -13.87 -12.29
C ASP A 239 22.48 -14.46 -10.89
N ARG A 240 23.73 -14.45 -10.43
CA ARG A 240 24.12 -14.74 -9.04
C ARG A 240 24.57 -13.46 -8.35
N VAL A 241 23.92 -13.13 -7.24
CA VAL A 241 24.15 -11.87 -6.49
C VAL A 241 24.24 -12.17 -5.00
N SER A 242 25.13 -11.49 -4.28
CA SER A 242 25.26 -11.66 -2.82
C SER A 242 24.05 -11.09 -2.08
N LEU A 243 23.70 -11.67 -0.93
CA LEU A 243 22.63 -11.12 -0.09
C LEU A 243 22.98 -9.71 0.43
N ARG A 244 24.26 -9.42 0.68
CA ARG A 244 24.76 -8.09 1.04
C ARG A 244 24.49 -7.03 -0.04
N ASP A 245 24.70 -7.40 -1.30
CA ASP A 245 24.44 -6.53 -2.44
C ASP A 245 22.93 -6.27 -2.61
N LEU A 246 22.11 -7.31 -2.45
CA LEU A 246 20.66 -7.20 -2.50
C LEU A 246 20.12 -6.34 -1.35
N TRP A 247 20.68 -6.46 -0.15
CA TRP A 247 20.38 -5.58 0.99
C TRP A 247 20.65 -4.11 0.67
N SER A 248 21.83 -3.85 0.11
CA SER A 248 22.22 -2.50 -0.33
C SER A 248 21.25 -1.97 -1.40
N ALA A 249 20.92 -2.77 -2.41
CA ALA A 249 19.97 -2.40 -3.44
C ALA A 249 18.55 -2.15 -2.91
N MET A 250 18.09 -2.94 -1.93
CA MET A 250 16.78 -2.78 -1.29
C MET A 250 16.65 -1.44 -0.56
N LEU A 251 17.66 -1.04 0.21
CA LEU A 251 17.57 0.16 1.04
C LEU A 251 18.00 1.44 0.29
N ILE A 252 19.01 1.37 -0.57
CA ILE A 252 19.55 2.52 -1.32
C ILE A 252 18.68 2.86 -2.52
N ALA A 253 18.48 1.90 -3.44
CA ALA A 253 17.71 2.10 -4.66
C ALA A 253 16.22 1.75 -4.50
N SER A 254 15.79 1.36 -3.29
CA SER A 254 14.42 0.93 -3.02
C SER A 254 13.99 -0.29 -3.86
N SER A 255 14.93 -1.18 -4.22
CA SER A 255 14.68 -2.29 -5.14
C SER A 255 13.57 -3.23 -4.64
N ASN A 256 12.49 -3.35 -5.42
CA ASN A 256 11.40 -4.28 -5.11
C ASN A 256 11.82 -5.74 -5.28
N GLN A 257 12.60 -6.02 -6.32
CA GLN A 257 13.14 -7.36 -6.61
C GLN A 257 14.00 -7.82 -5.44
N SER A 258 14.91 -6.97 -4.96
CA SER A 258 15.82 -7.32 -3.86
C SER A 258 15.06 -7.61 -2.56
N ALA A 259 13.99 -6.88 -2.26
CA ALA A 259 13.15 -7.14 -1.09
C ALA A 259 12.51 -8.54 -1.12
N ILE A 260 12.04 -8.98 -2.30
CA ILE A 260 11.48 -10.33 -2.45
C ILE A 260 12.56 -11.39 -2.42
N ILE A 261 13.69 -11.17 -3.10
CA ILE A 261 14.81 -12.14 -3.09
C ILE A 261 15.33 -12.35 -1.66
N LEU A 262 15.49 -11.28 -0.88
CA LEU A 262 15.90 -11.38 0.53
C LEU A 262 14.85 -12.06 1.40
N THR A 263 13.56 -11.80 1.13
CA THR A 263 12.47 -12.50 1.83
C THR A 263 12.56 -14.00 1.58
N ASP A 264 12.65 -14.42 0.31
CA ASP A 264 12.77 -15.84 -0.05
C ASP A 264 14.06 -16.47 0.53
N ALA A 265 15.18 -15.72 0.52
CA ALA A 265 16.46 -16.18 1.04
C ALA A 265 16.52 -16.30 2.58
N SER A 266 15.61 -15.64 3.30
CA SER A 266 15.48 -15.78 4.76
C SER A 266 14.90 -17.14 5.19
N GLY A 267 14.42 -17.95 4.23
CA GLY A 267 13.76 -19.23 4.48
C GLY A 267 12.28 -19.11 4.83
N MET A 268 11.74 -17.89 4.91
CA MET A 268 10.31 -17.64 5.01
C MET A 268 9.64 -17.65 3.64
N ASP A 269 8.45 -18.24 3.55
CA ASP A 269 7.56 -17.91 2.44
C ASP A 269 6.96 -16.50 2.61
N ARG A 270 6.35 -15.98 1.54
CA ARG A 270 5.83 -14.62 1.53
C ARG A 270 4.69 -14.41 2.52
N GLU A 271 3.83 -15.40 2.74
CA GLU A 271 2.72 -15.29 3.69
C GLU A 271 3.24 -15.26 5.13
N ALA A 272 4.24 -16.08 5.45
CA ALA A 272 4.94 -16.09 6.72
C ALA A 272 5.64 -14.75 6.98
N CYS A 273 6.33 -14.18 5.97
CA CYS A 273 6.92 -12.85 6.06
C CYS A 273 5.86 -11.78 6.35
N ILE A 274 4.76 -11.73 5.59
CA ILE A 274 3.66 -10.77 5.81
C ILE A 274 3.06 -10.93 7.22
N LYS A 275 2.85 -12.17 7.67
CA LYS A 275 2.37 -12.44 9.03
C LYS A 275 3.35 -11.90 10.07
N ARG A 276 4.64 -12.17 9.92
CA ARG A 276 5.69 -11.70 10.82
C ARG A 276 5.79 -10.17 10.83
N MET A 277 5.70 -9.51 9.68
CA MET A 277 5.67 -8.05 9.57
C MET A 277 4.50 -7.43 10.36
N ASN A 278 3.31 -8.03 10.29
CA ASN A 278 2.15 -7.57 11.05
C ASN A 278 2.29 -7.85 12.56
N GLU A 279 2.92 -8.95 12.96
CA GLU A 279 3.23 -9.26 14.36
C GLU A 279 4.25 -8.28 14.93
N LYS A 280 5.37 -8.05 14.22
CA LYS A 280 6.39 -7.06 14.57
C LYS A 280 5.80 -5.66 14.68
N GLY A 281 4.90 -5.30 13.77
CA GLY A 281 4.15 -4.05 13.84
C GLY A 281 3.43 -3.87 15.17
N LYS A 282 2.74 -4.92 15.67
CA LYS A 282 2.10 -4.88 16.99
C LYS A 282 3.10 -4.77 18.13
N GLU A 283 4.21 -5.52 18.06
CA GLU A 283 5.29 -5.47 19.06
C GLU A 283 5.86 -4.06 19.23
N ILE A 284 6.01 -3.31 18.12
CA ILE A 284 6.56 -1.94 18.13
C ILE A 284 5.47 -0.85 18.16
N GLY A 285 4.23 -1.21 18.49
CA GLY A 285 3.14 -0.25 18.73
C GLY A 285 2.49 0.35 17.48
N MET A 286 2.63 -0.27 16.31
CA MET A 286 1.96 0.13 15.06
C MET A 286 0.54 -0.44 14.96
N LEU A 287 -0.34 -0.03 15.87
CA LEU A 287 -1.64 -0.68 16.08
C LEU A 287 -2.66 -0.45 14.95
N ALA A 288 -2.45 0.56 14.11
CA ALA A 288 -3.34 0.90 13.01
C ALA A 288 -2.81 0.42 11.65
N THR A 289 -1.63 -0.22 11.62
CA THR A 289 -0.96 -0.61 10.39
C THR A 289 -1.31 -2.04 9.98
N THR A 290 -1.41 -2.27 8.67
CA THR A 290 -1.51 -3.62 8.11
C THR A 290 -0.65 -3.72 6.86
N PHE A 291 0.20 -4.75 6.81
CA PHE A 291 1.02 -5.10 5.64
C PHE A 291 0.33 -6.18 4.82
N PHE A 292 0.32 -6.00 3.50
CA PHE A 292 -0.19 -6.98 2.53
C PHE A 292 0.90 -7.54 1.61
N ASP A 293 2.09 -6.93 1.63
CA ASP A 293 3.22 -7.37 0.84
C ASP A 293 4.57 -6.89 1.43
N PRO A 294 5.70 -7.56 1.15
CA PRO A 294 7.02 -7.19 1.70
C PRO A 294 7.67 -5.94 1.07
N THR A 295 7.08 -5.34 0.03
CA THR A 295 7.74 -4.24 -0.70
C THR A 295 6.97 -2.92 -0.56
N GLY A 296 5.70 -2.98 -0.17
CA GLY A 296 4.78 -1.86 -0.15
C GLY A 296 4.27 -1.49 -1.53
N LEU A 297 4.27 -2.42 -2.49
CA LEU A 297 3.67 -2.24 -3.81
C LEU A 297 2.15 -2.47 -3.80
N ASP A 298 1.64 -3.21 -2.81
CA ASP A 298 0.21 -3.38 -2.62
C ASP A 298 -0.35 -2.14 -1.89
N PRO A 299 -1.26 -1.36 -2.50
CA PRO A 299 -1.82 -0.18 -1.85
C PRO A 299 -2.74 -0.52 -0.66
N ARG A 300 -3.07 -1.81 -0.45
CA ARG A 300 -3.66 -2.29 0.81
C ARG A 300 -2.73 -2.19 2.00
N THR A 301 -1.41 -2.12 1.77
CA THR A 301 -0.40 -1.86 2.79
C THR A 301 -0.54 -0.41 3.28
N ILE A 302 -1.31 -0.23 4.35
CA ILE A 302 -1.73 1.06 4.89
C ILE A 302 -1.39 1.19 6.38
N GLY A 303 -1.18 2.43 6.82
CA GLY A 303 -0.86 2.76 8.21
C GLY A 303 -0.98 4.25 8.45
N THR A 304 -0.53 4.72 9.61
CA THR A 304 -0.59 6.13 10.00
C THR A 304 0.78 6.76 10.04
N ALA A 305 0.87 8.09 10.04
CA ALA A 305 2.17 8.77 10.16
C ALA A 305 2.83 8.47 11.52
N LYS A 306 2.04 8.32 12.59
CA LYS A 306 2.54 7.91 13.91
C LYS A 306 3.12 6.50 13.92
N ASP A 307 2.43 5.54 13.31
CA ASP A 307 2.92 4.18 13.20
C ASP A 307 4.22 4.11 12.37
N MET A 308 4.27 4.86 11.26
CA MET A 308 5.49 4.96 10.46
C MET A 308 6.64 5.62 11.22
N ALA A 309 6.36 6.51 12.17
CA ALA A 309 7.40 7.12 13.00
C ALA A 309 7.99 6.10 13.98
N ARG A 310 7.17 5.21 14.58
CA ARG A 310 7.64 4.09 15.40
C ARG A 310 8.44 3.07 14.59
N LEU A 311 7.97 2.75 13.39
CA LEU A 311 8.71 1.89 12.47
C LEU A 311 10.09 2.47 12.15
N ALA A 312 10.14 3.77 11.82
CA ALA A 312 11.38 4.43 11.47
C ALA A 312 12.32 4.60 12.67
N GLU A 313 11.81 4.88 13.87
CA GLU A 313 12.61 4.86 15.11
C GLU A 313 13.29 3.49 15.28
N THR A 314 12.49 2.43 15.32
CA THR A 314 12.97 1.05 15.50
C THR A 314 13.98 0.66 14.42
N ALA A 315 13.67 0.96 13.15
CA ALA A 315 14.53 0.59 12.02
C ALA A 315 15.82 1.40 11.98
N PHE A 316 15.80 2.68 12.35
CA PHE A 316 16.98 3.54 12.29
C PHE A 316 17.84 3.51 13.56
N ASP A 317 17.44 2.77 14.59
CA ASP A 317 18.29 2.41 15.73
C ASP A 317 19.19 1.19 15.41
N ASP A 318 18.83 0.40 14.40
CA ASP A 318 19.72 -0.61 13.83
C ASP A 318 20.78 0.05 12.92
N LEU A 319 22.06 -0.11 13.26
CA LEU A 319 23.17 0.52 12.53
C LEU A 319 23.30 0.01 11.09
N GLN A 320 22.96 -1.25 10.82
CA GLN A 320 23.04 -1.81 9.47
C GLN A 320 21.98 -1.16 8.57
N ILE A 321 20.74 -1.02 9.06
CA ILE A 321 19.67 -0.32 8.33
C ILE A 321 20.02 1.17 8.18
N ALA A 322 20.40 1.85 9.27
CA ALA A 322 20.67 3.28 9.28
C ALA A 322 21.77 3.64 8.26
N HIS A 323 22.95 3.01 8.35
CA HIS A 323 24.07 3.27 7.45
C HIS A 323 23.73 2.97 5.98
N THR A 324 23.07 1.83 5.71
CA THR A 324 22.71 1.46 4.34
C THR A 324 21.71 2.47 3.76
N SER A 325 20.72 2.90 4.56
CA SER A 325 19.68 3.85 4.12
C SER A 325 20.21 5.27 3.86
N ALA A 326 21.32 5.65 4.49
CA ALA A 326 21.99 6.94 4.29
C ALA A 326 23.04 6.92 3.15
N THR A 327 23.35 5.74 2.60
CA THR A 327 24.34 5.60 1.54
C THR A 327 23.85 6.28 0.26
N LYS A 328 24.70 7.12 -0.34
CA LYS A 328 24.36 7.91 -1.55
C LYS A 328 24.33 7.03 -2.79
N ASP A 329 25.33 6.19 -2.96
CA ASP A 329 25.47 5.27 -4.07
C ASP A 329 26.45 4.15 -3.73
N THR A 330 26.35 3.05 -4.46
CA THR A 330 27.28 1.92 -4.41
C THR A 330 27.26 1.18 -5.76
N ILE A 331 28.18 0.24 -5.92
CA ILE A 331 28.19 -0.71 -7.03
C ILE A 331 28.01 -2.10 -6.43
N ILE A 332 27.10 -2.88 -7.00
CA ILE A 332 26.94 -4.30 -6.66
C ILE A 332 27.44 -5.17 -7.81
N ILE A 333 27.84 -6.40 -7.48
CA ILE A 333 28.37 -7.36 -8.45
C ILE A 333 27.28 -8.39 -8.78
N SER A 334 26.90 -8.44 -10.05
CA SER A 334 26.00 -9.45 -10.59
C SER A 334 26.75 -10.38 -11.52
N VAL A 335 26.74 -11.69 -11.25
CA VAL A 335 27.43 -12.68 -12.08
C VAL A 335 26.42 -13.36 -13.00
N ALA A 336 26.54 -13.14 -14.31
CA ALA A 336 25.63 -13.74 -15.29
C ALA A 336 25.84 -15.25 -15.45
N ASN A 337 24.87 -15.94 -16.04
CA ASN A 337 24.96 -17.35 -16.38
C ASN A 337 26.06 -17.53 -17.46
N GLY A 338 27.26 -17.98 -17.05
CA GLY A 338 28.49 -17.93 -17.84
C GLY A 338 29.68 -17.20 -17.17
N GLU A 339 29.60 -16.90 -15.87
CA GLU A 339 30.68 -16.37 -15.02
C GLU A 339 31.20 -14.96 -15.35
N THR A 340 30.51 -14.22 -16.20
CA THR A 340 30.86 -12.82 -16.47
C THR A 340 30.29 -11.92 -15.37
N GLU A 341 31.18 -11.19 -14.68
CA GLU A 341 30.79 -10.18 -13.70
C GLU A 341 30.29 -8.89 -14.37
N ARG A 342 29.20 -8.34 -13.84
CA ARG A 342 28.61 -7.06 -14.24
C ARG A 342 28.49 -6.16 -13.02
N ASN A 343 29.04 -4.96 -13.14
CA ASN A 343 28.83 -3.89 -12.18
C ASN A 343 27.44 -3.27 -12.39
N VAL A 344 26.60 -3.30 -11.35
CA VAL A 344 25.29 -2.66 -11.35
C VAL A 344 25.34 -1.46 -10.41
N SER A 345 25.14 -0.25 -10.97
CA SER A 345 25.16 0.98 -10.18
C SER A 345 23.86 1.12 -9.39
N ILE A 346 23.99 1.30 -8.07
CA ILE A 346 22.90 1.52 -7.14
C ILE A 346 23.00 2.96 -6.64
N LYS A 347 21.95 3.75 -6.83
CA LYS A 347 21.93 5.16 -6.44
C LYS A 347 20.70 5.47 -5.62
N ASN A 348 20.89 6.22 -4.55
CA ASN A 348 19.80 6.84 -3.83
C ASN A 348 19.20 7.93 -4.71
N ARG A 349 17.97 7.70 -5.18
CA ARG A 349 17.30 8.56 -6.16
C ARG A 349 16.74 9.85 -5.56
N ASN A 350 16.91 10.09 -4.26
CA ASN A 350 16.30 11.22 -3.57
C ASN A 350 17.31 12.29 -3.12
N THR A 351 17.98 12.90 -4.09
CA THR A 351 18.99 13.97 -3.88
C THR A 351 18.48 15.12 -3.01
N SER A 352 17.24 15.56 -3.24
CA SER A 352 16.63 16.64 -2.46
C SER A 352 16.40 16.31 -0.98
N LEU A 353 16.30 15.03 -0.62
CA LEU A 353 16.21 14.60 0.78
C LEU A 353 17.58 14.52 1.43
N LEU A 354 18.59 14.07 0.68
CA LEU A 354 19.98 14.04 1.13
C LEU A 354 20.52 15.45 1.44
N ALA A 355 19.96 16.49 0.85
CA ALA A 355 20.27 17.89 1.15
C ALA A 355 19.91 18.31 2.59
N PHE A 356 19.00 17.59 3.27
CA PHE A 356 18.73 17.79 4.69
C PHE A 356 19.75 17.09 5.60
N GLU A 357 20.69 16.34 5.02
CA GLU A 357 21.71 15.53 5.71
C GLU A 357 21.12 14.66 6.83
N PRO A 358 20.13 13.80 6.52
CA PRO A 358 19.59 12.88 7.51
C PRO A 358 20.61 11.79 7.85
N SER A 359 20.60 11.36 9.11
CA SER A 359 21.42 10.21 9.58
C SER A 359 20.92 8.87 9.04
N ALA A 360 19.64 8.78 8.71
CA ALA A 360 18.99 7.64 8.06
C ALA A 360 17.73 8.13 7.35
N SER A 361 17.35 7.52 6.23
CA SER A 361 16.12 7.91 5.54
C SER A 361 15.57 6.84 4.61
N LYS A 362 14.25 6.86 4.42
CA LYS A 362 13.57 6.04 3.42
C LYS A 362 12.45 6.83 2.77
N THR A 363 12.26 6.60 1.49
CA THR A 363 11.14 7.16 0.73
C THR A 363 10.31 6.10 0.05
N GLY A 364 9.10 6.49 -0.33
CA GLY A 364 8.21 5.73 -1.17
C GLY A 364 7.41 6.62 -2.13
N PHE A 365 6.96 6.00 -3.20
CA PHE A 365 5.97 6.57 -4.10
C PHE A 365 5.07 5.48 -4.65
N LEU A 366 3.76 5.74 -4.59
CA LEU A 366 2.72 5.09 -5.37
C LEU A 366 1.74 6.17 -5.83
N THR A 367 0.86 5.86 -6.78
CA THR A 367 -0.21 6.79 -7.12
C THR A 367 -1.14 7.02 -5.91
N GLU A 368 -1.32 5.99 -5.11
CA GLU A 368 -2.17 5.92 -3.92
C GLU A 368 -1.51 6.54 -2.69
N ALA A 369 -0.20 6.35 -2.55
CA ALA A 369 0.57 6.87 -1.42
C ALA A 369 1.03 8.32 -1.62
N GLN A 370 1.02 8.80 -2.86
CA GLN A 370 1.83 9.94 -3.31
C GLN A 370 3.27 9.82 -2.78
N ARG A 371 3.95 10.91 -2.42
CA ARG A 371 5.33 10.88 -1.94
C ARG A 371 5.33 10.68 -0.43
N THR A 372 6.04 9.65 0.02
CA THR A 372 6.20 9.30 1.44
C THR A 372 7.66 9.35 1.84
N VAL A 373 7.92 9.77 3.07
CA VAL A 373 9.26 9.85 3.67
C VAL A 373 9.20 9.49 5.14
N ALA A 374 10.22 8.76 5.59
CA ALA A 374 10.67 8.74 6.96
C ALA A 374 12.17 9.11 7.00
N LEU A 375 12.59 9.96 7.91
CA LEU A 375 13.99 10.34 8.09
C LEU A 375 14.34 10.57 9.56
N LYS A 376 15.62 10.39 9.93
CA LYS A 376 16.16 10.70 11.26
C LYS A 376 17.12 11.88 11.19
N LYS A 377 16.81 12.96 11.91
CA LYS A 377 17.63 14.19 12.01
C LYS A 377 17.59 14.73 13.43
N TYR A 378 18.75 15.11 13.98
CA TYR A 378 18.90 15.64 15.36
C TYR A 378 18.26 14.75 16.45
N GLY A 379 18.33 13.43 16.28
CA GLY A 379 17.74 12.45 17.19
C GLY A 379 16.22 12.29 17.05
N ALA A 380 15.56 13.08 16.21
CA ALA A 380 14.13 12.99 15.94
C ALA A 380 13.82 12.26 14.62
N ILE A 381 12.70 11.55 14.61
CA ILE A 381 12.10 10.97 13.43
C ILE A 381 11.09 11.95 12.83
N ILE A 382 11.19 12.18 11.54
CA ILE A 382 10.21 12.97 10.77
C ILE A 382 9.56 12.05 9.74
N VAL A 383 8.23 12.02 9.75
CA VAL A 383 7.43 11.29 8.76
C VAL A 383 6.54 12.25 8.01
N VAL A 384 6.52 12.09 6.68
CA VAL A 384 5.58 12.77 5.78
C VAL A 384 4.94 11.73 4.87
N LEU A 385 3.62 11.66 4.86
CA LEU A 385 2.83 10.80 3.99
C LEU A 385 1.96 11.66 3.06
N HIS A 386 1.72 11.14 1.87
CA HIS A 386 0.78 11.70 0.91
C HIS A 386 1.13 13.12 0.40
N ALA A 387 2.40 13.48 0.34
CA ALA A 387 2.82 14.75 -0.26
C ALA A 387 2.74 14.66 -1.81
N ARG A 388 2.05 15.59 -2.44
CA ARG A 388 1.72 15.59 -3.87
C ARG A 388 2.84 16.07 -4.75
N SER A 389 3.76 16.84 -4.20
CA SER A 389 4.95 17.32 -4.90
C SER A 389 6.19 17.16 -4.03
N MET A 390 7.35 17.12 -4.69
CA MET A 390 8.63 17.16 -3.99
C MET A 390 8.77 18.45 -3.18
N ASN A 391 8.22 19.56 -3.68
CA ASN A 391 8.20 20.85 -3.00
C ASN A 391 7.38 20.80 -1.71
N GLU A 392 6.12 20.38 -1.76
CA GLU A 392 5.25 20.25 -0.58
C GLU A 392 5.90 19.37 0.49
N ARG A 393 6.40 18.20 0.09
CA ARG A 393 7.13 17.30 0.99
C ARG A 393 8.32 18.01 1.65
N ASN A 394 9.16 18.70 0.86
CA ASN A 394 10.37 19.34 1.37
C ASN A 394 10.06 20.54 2.27
N THR A 395 9.02 21.31 1.94
CA THR A 395 8.53 22.41 2.79
C THR A 395 8.07 21.90 4.15
N VAL A 396 7.31 20.79 4.17
CA VAL A 396 6.89 20.15 5.43
C VAL A 396 8.11 19.67 6.23
N ILE A 397 9.06 18.97 5.58
CA ILE A 397 10.28 18.49 6.25
C ILE A 397 11.06 19.67 6.86
N GLN A 398 11.31 20.74 6.09
CA GLN A 398 12.04 21.91 6.57
C GLN A 398 11.33 22.54 7.78
N SER A 399 10.01 22.72 7.71
CA SER A 399 9.23 23.28 8.82
C SER A 399 9.32 22.44 10.10
N LEU A 400 9.39 21.11 9.98
CA LEU A 400 9.54 20.22 11.13
C LEU A 400 10.97 20.28 11.71
N ILE A 401 12.00 20.31 10.85
CA ILE A 401 13.40 20.47 11.26
C ILE A 401 13.61 21.80 12.01
N ASP A 402 13.05 22.90 11.49
CA ASP A 402 13.15 24.21 12.11
C ASP A 402 12.51 24.22 13.50
N GLY A 403 11.32 23.61 13.63
CA GLY A 403 10.63 23.48 14.93
C GLY A 403 11.40 22.65 15.96
N ILE A 404 12.06 21.57 15.53
CA ILE A 404 12.91 20.74 16.41
C ILE A 404 14.13 21.54 16.88
N SER A 405 14.79 22.25 15.96
CA SER A 405 16.00 23.02 16.25
C SER A 405 15.74 24.16 17.24
N GLN A 406 14.60 24.85 17.12
CA GLN A 406 14.16 25.88 18.07
C GLN A 406 13.85 25.30 19.46
N SER A 407 13.24 24.12 19.53
CA SER A 407 12.92 23.49 20.82
C SER A 407 14.19 23.04 21.57
N GLN A 408 15.20 22.56 20.85
CA GLN A 408 16.48 22.16 21.43
C GLN A 408 17.32 23.37 21.90
N SER A 409 17.28 24.51 21.20
CA SER A 409 18.00 25.70 21.63
C SER A 409 17.39 26.36 22.88
N ILE A 410 16.07 26.23 23.07
CA ILE A 410 15.39 26.71 24.29
C ILE A 410 15.71 25.82 25.49
N ALA A 411 15.92 24.50 25.30
CA ALA A 411 16.20 23.57 26.40
C ALA A 411 17.64 23.66 26.96
N VAL A 412 18.55 24.35 26.26
CA VAL A 412 19.97 24.49 26.63
C VAL A 412 20.26 25.85 27.29
N ASN A 413 19.30 26.78 27.26
CA ASN A 413 19.33 28.07 27.98
C ASN A 413 18.47 28.00 29.23
#